data_AF-A0A7S0RZP4-F1
#
_entry.id   AF-A0A7S0RZP4-F1
#
_cell.length_a   1.000
_cell.length_b   1.000
_cell.length_c   1.000
_cell.angle_alpha   90.00
_cell.angle_beta   90.00
_cell.angle_gamma   90.00
#
_symmetry.space_group_name_H-M   'P 1'
#
loop_
_entity.id
_entity.type
_entity.pdbx_description
1 polymer ?
#
loop_
_entity_poly.entity_id
_entity_poly.type
_entity_poly.pdbx_seq_one_letter_code
_entity_poly.pdbx_strand_id
1 'polypeptide(L)'
;MRARPSSRGPGPRGSSSGAGAVAQAGNFVVDRSTMQMDARVVDEQGKQQARIQMAYEQKRTPAAPQPAAMKPEVIVHATIVVDTSGSMALLSEGGSKTRMDVVLDLVQDMIRKVLRKDDRVTLAFFNTTYIQDWVNCPVSTILDQFTRVRDKALSCLQQSGQTALWDKSEKALTLMKKAEKGKTDQQVGKTDDKGNLVLRELVVFTDGEDNASKLTLPEMVHRVKNENMPNFHYKCMVVGAPIFAASIEKHFQGVKRAQIISEADCSLASMRRAFQRANTAIQKTKKDMEDTIVEHFIVTVEKKVPKGSHAAPVVPAVIRQIQGICGGGSGLLANFEDRGRSQNRNQASITGGSGGGGGSRHASRTRGNSRTRS
;
A
#
# COMPACT_ATOMS: atom_id res chain seq x y z
N MET A 1 -10.38 -65.95 24.20
CA MET A 1 -9.60 -67.20 24.08
C MET A 1 -8.13 -66.86 23.92
N ARG A 2 -7.27 -67.50 24.74
CA ARG A 2 -5.81 -67.77 24.62
C ARG A 2 -4.91 -66.55 24.33
N ALA A 3 -4.12 -65.98 25.25
CA ALA A 3 -3.16 -66.48 26.25
C ALA A 3 -1.86 -67.10 25.69
N ARG A 4 -0.74 -66.52 26.18
CA ARG A 4 0.61 -67.09 26.48
C ARG A 4 1.71 -67.07 25.36
N PRO A 5 3.03 -67.26 25.69
CA PRO A 5 3.87 -66.51 26.66
C PRO A 5 5.41 -66.46 26.29
N SER A 6 6.23 -65.87 27.19
CA SER A 6 7.65 -66.19 27.55
C SER A 6 8.76 -65.89 26.52
N SER A 7 9.99 -65.48 26.89
CA SER A 7 10.86 -66.03 27.95
C SER A 7 11.94 -65.07 28.50
N ARG A 8 12.27 -65.27 29.78
CA ARG A 8 13.49 -64.89 30.54
C ARG A 8 14.75 -65.51 29.89
N GLY A 9 16.02 -65.17 30.15
CA GLY A 9 16.77 -64.38 31.17
C GLY A 9 18.24 -64.27 30.69
N PRO A 10 19.33 -64.36 31.50
CA PRO A 10 19.56 -64.03 32.92
C PRO A 10 20.63 -62.91 33.10
N GLY A 11 20.83 -62.45 34.34
CA GLY A 11 21.92 -61.52 34.72
C GLY A 11 23.30 -62.17 34.82
N PRO A 12 24.33 -61.40 35.20
CA PRO A 12 24.87 -61.61 36.55
C PRO A 12 25.19 -60.32 37.31
N ARG A 13 25.16 -60.46 38.64
CA ARG A 13 25.67 -59.52 39.64
C ARG A 13 27.20 -59.63 39.73
N GLY A 14 27.87 -58.51 39.95
CA GLY A 14 29.26 -58.43 40.39
C GLY A 14 29.46 -57.17 41.23
N SER A 15 29.65 -57.38 42.52
CA SER A 15 29.95 -56.43 43.58
C SER A 15 31.36 -55.83 43.46
N SER A 16 31.54 -54.56 43.83
CA SER A 16 32.59 -54.17 44.79
C SER A 16 32.51 -52.69 45.14
N SER A 17 32.42 -52.45 46.44
CA SER A 17 32.72 -51.23 47.16
C SER A 17 34.01 -50.54 46.70
N GLY A 18 33.91 -49.24 46.41
CA GLY A 18 35.04 -48.32 46.38
C GLY A 18 34.56 -46.98 46.91
N ALA A 19 35.04 -46.59 48.09
CA ALA A 19 34.81 -45.28 48.67
C ALA A 19 35.32 -44.20 47.70
N GLY A 20 34.40 -43.42 47.12
CA GLY A 20 34.71 -42.29 46.26
C GLY A 20 34.64 -41.00 47.06
N ALA A 21 35.77 -40.33 47.17
CA ALA A 21 35.97 -39.06 47.87
C ALA A 21 34.88 -38.03 47.56
N VAL A 22 34.43 -37.32 48.59
CA VAL A 22 33.51 -36.19 48.47
C VAL A 22 34.32 -35.01 47.91
N ALA A 23 34.30 -34.82 46.59
CA ALA A 23 34.90 -33.64 45.97
C ALA A 23 34.14 -32.39 46.44
N GLN A 24 34.81 -31.54 47.22
CA GLN A 24 34.32 -30.20 47.54
C GLN A 24 34.27 -29.36 46.26
N ALA A 25 33.15 -28.66 46.06
CA ALA A 25 32.92 -27.85 44.87
C ALA A 25 34.01 -26.77 44.71
N GLY A 26 34.81 -26.89 43.65
CA GLY A 26 35.82 -25.90 43.27
C GLY A 26 35.18 -24.57 42.83
N ASN A 27 35.91 -23.48 43.02
CA ASN A 27 35.51 -22.15 42.57
C ASN A 27 35.37 -22.10 41.05
N PHE A 28 34.18 -21.72 40.57
CA PHE A 28 33.91 -21.45 39.15
C PHE A 28 34.12 -19.96 38.87
N VAL A 29 35.06 -19.64 37.98
CA VAL A 29 35.24 -18.28 37.47
C VAL A 29 34.83 -18.27 36.00
N VAL A 30 33.76 -17.56 35.69
CA VAL A 30 33.29 -17.33 34.32
C VAL A 30 33.64 -15.91 33.92
N ASP A 31 34.57 -15.76 33.00
CA ASP A 31 34.83 -14.47 32.37
C ASP A 31 33.75 -14.21 31.31
N ARG A 32 32.80 -13.34 31.66
CA ARG A 32 31.67 -13.00 30.79
C ARG A 32 32.07 -12.23 29.53
N SER A 33 33.27 -11.66 29.47
CA SER A 33 33.74 -10.93 28.30
C SER A 33 34.27 -11.85 27.21
N THR A 34 34.79 -13.02 27.58
CA THR A 34 35.41 -13.99 26.67
C THR A 34 34.64 -15.31 26.57
N MET A 35 33.57 -15.50 27.38
CA MET A 35 32.83 -16.78 27.50
C MET A 35 33.76 -17.96 27.81
N GLN A 36 34.92 -17.71 28.44
CA GLN A 36 35.85 -18.75 28.85
C GLN A 36 35.49 -19.22 30.25
N MET A 37 35.46 -20.55 30.41
CA MET A 37 35.24 -21.19 31.70
C MET A 37 36.52 -21.92 32.09
N ASP A 38 37.09 -21.53 33.24
CA ASP A 38 38.22 -22.19 33.87
C ASP A 38 37.76 -22.85 35.16
N ALA A 39 37.83 -24.18 35.21
CA ALA A 39 37.49 -24.96 36.40
C ALA A 39 38.75 -25.68 36.90
N ARG A 40 38.97 -25.60 38.22
CA ARG A 40 40.08 -26.27 38.89
C ARG A 40 39.54 -27.33 39.84
N VAL A 41 40.07 -28.54 39.72
CA VAL A 41 39.81 -29.61 40.68
C VAL A 41 41.03 -29.68 41.60
N VAL A 42 40.79 -29.49 42.89
CA VAL A 42 41.79 -29.59 43.95
C VAL A 42 41.43 -30.76 44.85
N ASP A 43 42.43 -31.42 45.42
CA ASP A 43 42.21 -32.44 46.44
C ASP A 43 41.98 -31.83 47.84
N GLU A 44 41.73 -32.69 48.82
CA GLU A 44 41.48 -32.31 50.22
C GLU A 44 42.69 -31.59 50.87
N GLN A 45 43.87 -31.63 50.25
CA GLN A 45 45.09 -30.94 50.69
C GLN A 45 45.31 -29.61 49.95
N GLY A 46 44.38 -29.21 49.08
CA GLY A 46 44.45 -27.99 48.28
C GLY A 46 45.39 -28.08 47.07
N LYS A 47 45.89 -29.28 46.73
CA LYS A 47 46.78 -29.47 45.59
C LYS A 47 45.95 -29.66 44.31
N GLN A 48 46.28 -28.89 43.28
CA GLN A 48 45.57 -28.93 42.01
C GLN A 48 45.83 -30.27 41.29
N GLN A 49 44.76 -31.03 41.07
CA GLN A 49 44.84 -32.31 40.37
C GLN A 49 44.46 -32.20 38.89
N ALA A 50 43.57 -31.26 38.54
CA ALA A 50 43.20 -31.02 37.15
C ALA A 50 42.84 -29.55 36.90
N ARG A 51 43.07 -29.10 35.66
CA ARG A 51 42.58 -27.83 35.12
C ARG A 51 41.75 -28.13 33.89
N ILE A 52 40.51 -27.64 33.84
CA ILE A 52 39.64 -27.77 32.68
C ILE A 52 39.44 -26.36 32.14
N GLN A 53 40.03 -26.09 30.98
CA GLN A 53 39.78 -24.88 30.19
C GLN A 53 38.85 -25.24 29.04
N MET A 54 37.64 -24.69 29.06
CA MET A 54 36.72 -24.76 27.92
C MET A 54 36.70 -23.40 27.23
N ALA A 55 37.32 -23.35 26.05
CA ALA A 55 37.15 -22.25 25.11
C ALA A 55 35.97 -22.60 24.20
N TYR A 56 34.89 -21.84 24.27
CA TYR A 56 33.86 -21.88 23.24
C TYR A 56 34.44 -21.23 21.98
N GLU A 57 35.01 -22.04 21.07
CA GLU A 57 35.17 -21.61 19.69
C GLU A 57 33.78 -21.47 19.09
N GLN A 58 33.24 -20.25 19.17
CA GLN A 58 32.09 -19.85 18.40
C GLN A 58 32.55 -19.88 16.94
N LYS A 59 32.44 -21.04 16.28
CA LYS A 59 32.54 -21.15 14.81
C LYS A 59 31.50 -20.19 14.27
N ARG A 60 31.94 -18.97 13.96
CA ARG A 60 31.17 -18.00 13.20
C ARG A 60 30.96 -18.63 11.84
N THR A 61 29.84 -19.34 11.69
CA THR A 61 29.28 -19.58 10.38
C THR A 61 29.20 -18.21 9.72
N PRO A 62 29.89 -17.95 8.60
CA PRO A 62 29.74 -16.69 7.92
C PRO A 62 28.25 -16.51 7.70
N ALA A 63 27.69 -15.43 8.26
CA ALA A 63 26.29 -15.11 8.09
C ALA A 63 26.01 -15.24 6.59
N ALA A 64 25.03 -16.08 6.23
CA ALA A 64 24.57 -16.15 4.86
C ALA A 64 24.43 -14.71 4.37
N PRO A 65 24.96 -14.36 3.18
CA PRO A 65 24.90 -12.98 2.69
C PRO A 65 23.46 -12.51 2.86
N GLN A 66 23.26 -11.55 3.77
CA GLN A 66 21.94 -10.98 3.97
C GLN A 66 21.49 -10.54 2.59
N PRO A 67 20.32 -10.98 2.10
CA PRO A 67 19.85 -10.59 0.79
C PRO A 67 19.94 -9.06 0.76
N ALA A 68 20.77 -8.54 -0.16
CA ALA A 68 20.98 -7.11 -0.29
C ALA A 68 19.60 -6.46 -0.28
N ALA A 69 19.33 -5.66 0.73
CA ALA A 69 17.99 -5.14 0.96
C ALA A 69 17.56 -4.39 -0.30
N MET A 70 16.67 -5.01 -1.07
CA MET A 70 16.26 -4.48 -2.36
C MET A 70 15.63 -3.12 -2.11
N LYS A 71 16.05 -2.13 -2.90
CA LYS A 71 15.49 -0.80 -2.90
C LYS A 71 13.97 -0.93 -3.12
N PRO A 72 13.12 -0.32 -2.27
CA PRO A 72 11.67 -0.35 -2.48
C PRO A 72 11.33 0.22 -3.85
N GLU A 73 10.53 -0.52 -4.63
CA GLU A 73 10.05 -0.04 -5.92
C GLU A 73 8.74 0.73 -5.78
N VAL A 74 8.35 1.46 -6.83
CA VAL A 74 7.03 2.08 -6.94
C VAL A 74 6.13 1.20 -7.81
N ILE A 75 5.10 0.64 -7.20
CA ILE A 75 4.06 -0.15 -7.86
C ILE A 75 2.84 0.73 -8.09
N VAL A 76 2.35 0.76 -9.32
CA VAL A 76 1.16 1.53 -9.69
C VAL A 76 -0.08 0.66 -9.53
N HIS A 77 -1.06 1.12 -8.75
CA HIS A 77 -2.42 0.61 -8.73
C HIS A 77 -3.30 1.57 -9.55
N ALA A 78 -3.49 1.25 -10.83
CA ALA A 78 -4.30 2.03 -11.75
C ALA A 78 -5.76 1.56 -11.72
N THR A 79 -6.68 2.44 -11.34
CA THR A 79 -8.12 2.25 -11.46
C THR A 79 -8.63 3.06 -12.64
N ILE A 80 -8.96 2.37 -13.72
CA ILE A 80 -9.45 2.97 -14.96
C ILE A 80 -10.97 2.79 -14.99
N VAL A 81 -11.69 3.89 -15.15
CA VAL A 81 -13.17 3.94 -15.10
C VAL A 81 -13.64 4.56 -16.40
N VAL A 82 -14.35 3.79 -17.22
CA VAL A 82 -14.74 4.19 -18.58
C VAL A 82 -16.25 4.36 -18.66
N ASP A 83 -16.69 5.50 -19.19
CA ASP A 83 -18.09 5.78 -19.48
C ASP A 83 -18.62 4.79 -20.53
N THR A 84 -19.81 4.25 -20.29
CA THR A 84 -20.58 3.36 -21.18
C THR A 84 -21.99 3.91 -21.41
N SER A 85 -22.18 5.23 -21.31
CA SER A 85 -23.40 5.91 -21.71
C SER A 85 -23.66 5.79 -23.21
N GLY A 86 -24.88 6.12 -23.65
CA GLY A 86 -25.30 5.90 -25.04
C GLY A 86 -24.43 6.62 -26.09
N SER A 87 -23.84 7.77 -25.77
CA SER A 87 -22.94 8.52 -26.66
C SER A 87 -21.70 7.73 -27.04
N MET A 88 -21.24 6.83 -26.18
CA MET A 88 -20.05 6.01 -26.41
C MET A 88 -20.23 4.97 -27.53
N ALA A 89 -21.48 4.63 -27.88
CA ALA A 89 -21.80 3.75 -29.01
C ALA A 89 -21.75 4.48 -30.37
N LEU A 90 -21.70 5.82 -30.38
CA LEU A 90 -21.61 6.60 -31.61
C LEU A 90 -20.24 6.41 -32.27
N LEU A 91 -20.17 6.60 -33.58
CA LEU A 91 -18.90 6.63 -34.30
C LEU A 91 -18.03 7.78 -33.80
N SER A 92 -16.73 7.54 -33.73
CA SER A 92 -15.75 8.61 -33.53
C SER A 92 -15.82 9.58 -34.72
N GLU A 93 -15.67 10.87 -34.46
CA GLU A 93 -15.73 11.87 -35.53
C GLU A 93 -14.66 11.60 -36.60
N GLY A 94 -15.10 11.43 -37.85
CA GLY A 94 -14.23 11.10 -38.98
C GLY A 94 -13.64 9.68 -38.98
N GLY A 95 -14.16 8.75 -38.16
CA GLY A 95 -13.66 7.38 -38.05
C GLY A 95 -14.70 6.28 -38.33
N SER A 96 -14.20 5.06 -38.54
CA SER A 96 -15.02 3.85 -38.78
C SER A 96 -15.32 3.03 -37.53
N LYS A 97 -14.80 3.45 -36.37
CA LYS A 97 -14.95 2.76 -35.07
C LYS A 97 -15.88 3.55 -34.15
N THR A 98 -16.54 2.85 -33.24
CA THR A 98 -17.28 3.52 -32.15
C THR A 98 -16.30 4.22 -31.21
N ARG A 99 -16.77 5.24 -30.47
CA ARG A 99 -15.97 5.92 -29.44
C ARG A 99 -15.49 4.91 -28.40
N MET A 100 -16.34 3.97 -27.99
CA MET A 100 -15.97 2.88 -27.09
C MET A 100 -14.83 2.02 -27.65
N ASP A 101 -14.89 1.59 -28.91
CA ASP A 101 -13.82 0.78 -29.50
C ASP A 101 -12.47 1.51 -29.50
N VAL A 102 -12.49 2.80 -29.84
CA VAL A 102 -11.30 3.65 -29.80
C VAL A 102 -10.76 3.77 -28.37
N VAL A 103 -11.63 3.99 -27.39
CA VAL A 103 -11.24 4.14 -25.99
C VAL A 103 -10.67 2.82 -25.45
N LEU A 104 -11.25 1.67 -25.78
CA LEU A 104 -10.73 0.38 -25.37
C LEU A 104 -9.37 0.08 -26.01
N ASP A 105 -9.17 0.42 -27.29
CA ASP A 105 -7.85 0.34 -27.93
C ASP A 105 -6.82 1.19 -27.16
N LEU A 106 -7.19 2.42 -26.77
CA LEU A 106 -6.32 3.34 -26.05
C LEU A 106 -6.08 2.92 -24.59
N VAL A 107 -7.06 2.33 -23.90
CA VAL A 107 -6.91 1.73 -22.56
C VAL A 107 -5.95 0.55 -22.61
N GLN A 108 -6.09 -0.33 -23.62
CA GLN A 108 -5.17 -1.45 -23.81
C GLN A 108 -3.73 -0.95 -24.01
N ASP A 109 -3.58 0.10 -24.82
CA ASP A 109 -2.29 0.72 -25.10
C ASP A 109 -1.69 1.42 -23.87
N MET A 110 -2.51 2.11 -23.06
CA MET A 110 -2.09 2.68 -21.77
C MET A 110 -1.55 1.59 -20.86
N ILE A 111 -2.31 0.51 -20.66
CA ILE A 111 -1.91 -0.61 -19.80
C ILE A 111 -0.60 -1.23 -20.30
N ARG A 112 -0.46 -1.44 -21.61
CA ARG A 112 0.73 -2.06 -22.22
C ARG A 112 1.97 -1.16 -22.16
N LYS A 113 1.83 0.15 -22.37
CA LYS A 113 2.96 1.08 -22.56
C LYS A 113 3.37 1.82 -21.28
N VAL A 114 2.44 2.02 -20.35
CA VAL A 114 2.66 2.82 -19.14
C VAL A 114 2.94 1.96 -17.92
N LEU A 115 2.28 0.81 -17.81
CA LEU A 115 2.33 -0.03 -16.62
C LEU A 115 3.37 -1.15 -16.77
N ARG A 116 4.06 -1.46 -15.67
CA ARG A 116 5.00 -2.57 -15.55
C ARG A 116 4.24 -3.87 -15.24
N LYS A 117 4.89 -5.01 -15.42
CA LYS A 117 4.31 -6.34 -15.16
C LYS A 117 3.78 -6.51 -13.73
N ASP A 118 4.47 -5.91 -12.75
CA ASP A 118 4.10 -5.98 -11.33
C ASP A 118 3.07 -4.93 -10.90
N ASP A 119 2.76 -3.96 -11.77
CA ASP A 119 1.69 -2.99 -11.55
C ASP A 119 0.32 -3.70 -11.57
N ARG A 120 -0.67 -3.06 -10.95
CA ARG A 120 -2.02 -3.59 -10.78
C ARG A 120 -3.05 -2.71 -11.44
N VAL A 121 -4.06 -3.35 -12.03
CA VAL A 121 -5.12 -2.69 -12.76
C VAL A 121 -6.47 -3.09 -12.20
N THR A 122 -7.28 -2.08 -11.94
CA THR A 122 -8.72 -2.19 -11.78
C THR A 122 -9.36 -1.55 -12.99
N LEU A 123 -10.27 -2.26 -13.66
CA LEU A 123 -11.01 -1.73 -14.79
C LEU A 123 -12.51 -1.81 -14.50
N ALA A 124 -13.17 -0.67 -14.60
CA ALA A 124 -14.59 -0.53 -14.36
C ALA A 124 -15.27 0.26 -15.49
N PHE A 125 -16.55 0.01 -15.63
CA PHE A 125 -17.44 0.65 -16.58
C PHE A 125 -18.58 1.35 -15.84
N PHE A 126 -19.04 2.48 -16.35
CA PHE A 126 -20.13 3.19 -15.71
C PHE A 126 -21.09 3.88 -16.68
N ASN A 127 -22.33 3.95 -16.26
CA ASN A 127 -23.35 4.88 -16.73
C ASN A 127 -24.10 5.35 -15.47
N THR A 128 -25.42 5.13 -15.36
CA THR A 128 -26.14 5.20 -14.08
C THR A 128 -25.78 4.04 -13.13
N THR A 129 -25.29 2.93 -13.67
CA THR A 129 -24.76 1.75 -12.98
C THR A 129 -23.23 1.78 -12.92
N TYR A 130 -22.64 0.97 -12.04
CA TYR A 130 -21.19 0.82 -11.90
C TYR A 130 -20.86 -0.65 -11.92
N ILE A 131 -20.09 -1.07 -12.91
CA ILE A 131 -19.74 -2.46 -13.14
C ILE A 131 -18.23 -2.58 -13.06
N GLN A 132 -17.75 -3.42 -12.16
CA GLN A 132 -16.33 -3.63 -11.91
C GLN A 132 -16.08 -5.13 -11.87
N ASP A 133 -15.47 -5.62 -12.95
CA ASP A 133 -15.23 -7.05 -13.11
C ASP A 133 -13.75 -7.41 -12.86
N TRP A 134 -12.84 -6.44 -13.06
CA TRP A 134 -11.42 -6.62 -12.79
C TRP A 134 -10.97 -5.73 -11.65
N VAL A 135 -10.52 -6.34 -10.55
CA VAL A 135 -10.12 -5.67 -9.32
C VAL A 135 -8.68 -6.02 -8.99
N ASN A 136 -7.82 -5.02 -8.96
CA ASN A 136 -6.41 -5.13 -8.56
C ASN A 136 -5.66 -6.29 -9.25
N CYS A 137 -6.00 -6.56 -10.52
CA CYS A 137 -5.44 -7.66 -11.29
C CYS A 137 -4.03 -7.33 -11.76
N PRO A 138 -3.13 -8.32 -11.92
CA PRO A 138 -1.88 -8.12 -12.63
C PRO A 138 -2.12 -7.59 -14.06
N VAL A 139 -1.21 -6.75 -14.55
CA VAL A 139 -1.26 -6.23 -15.93
C VAL A 139 -1.41 -7.34 -16.97
N SER A 140 -0.68 -8.46 -16.82
CA SER A 140 -0.76 -9.59 -17.74
C SER A 140 -2.17 -10.19 -17.81
N THR A 141 -2.84 -10.35 -16.66
CA THR A 141 -4.19 -10.91 -16.61
C THR A 141 -5.20 -10.05 -17.37
N ILE A 142 -5.12 -8.73 -17.27
CA ILE A 142 -6.00 -7.83 -18.03
C ILE A 142 -5.74 -7.94 -19.53
N LEU A 143 -4.46 -7.92 -19.93
CA LEU A 143 -4.08 -7.95 -21.33
C LEU A 143 -4.45 -9.28 -22.00
N ASP A 144 -4.27 -10.41 -21.30
CA ASP A 144 -4.64 -11.74 -21.79
C ASP A 144 -6.16 -11.89 -21.91
N GLN A 145 -6.92 -11.22 -21.05
CA GLN A 145 -8.39 -11.27 -21.03
C GLN A 145 -9.04 -10.07 -21.72
N PHE A 146 -8.29 -9.29 -22.50
CA PHE A 146 -8.80 -8.02 -23.03
C PHE A 146 -9.97 -8.20 -24.01
N THR A 147 -10.11 -9.35 -24.66
CA THR A 147 -11.31 -9.68 -25.43
C THR A 147 -12.56 -9.69 -24.55
N ARG A 148 -12.48 -10.29 -23.34
CA ARG A 148 -13.58 -10.29 -22.36
C ARG A 148 -13.89 -8.89 -21.84
N VAL A 149 -12.87 -8.04 -21.74
CA VAL A 149 -13.03 -6.61 -21.43
C VAL A 149 -13.90 -5.93 -22.48
N ARG A 150 -13.62 -6.17 -23.77
CA ARG A 150 -14.43 -5.63 -24.87
C ARG A 150 -15.86 -6.14 -24.84
N ASP A 151 -16.05 -7.45 -24.71
CA ASP A 151 -17.39 -8.06 -24.64
C ASP A 151 -18.21 -7.45 -23.50
N LYS A 152 -17.57 -7.22 -22.36
CA LYS A 152 -18.22 -6.59 -21.22
C LYS A 152 -18.59 -5.14 -21.48
N ALA A 153 -17.67 -4.34 -22.05
CA ALA A 153 -17.95 -2.96 -22.41
C ALA A 153 -19.15 -2.87 -23.37
N LEU A 154 -19.19 -3.74 -24.39
CA LEU A 154 -20.31 -3.82 -25.33
C LEU A 154 -21.63 -4.20 -24.64
N SER A 155 -21.59 -5.16 -23.71
CA SER A 155 -22.77 -5.50 -22.89
C SER A 155 -23.25 -4.32 -22.04
N CYS A 156 -22.33 -3.53 -21.48
CA CYS A 156 -22.67 -2.33 -20.71
C CYS A 156 -23.30 -1.23 -21.59
N LEU A 157 -22.84 -1.05 -22.83
CA LEU A 157 -23.40 -0.06 -23.77
C LEU A 157 -24.88 -0.34 -24.09
N GLN A 158 -25.29 -1.61 -24.12
CA GLN A 158 -26.68 -1.99 -24.40
C GLN A 158 -27.64 -1.59 -23.28
N GLN A 159 -27.14 -1.26 -22.08
CA GLN A 159 -27.96 -0.94 -20.91
C GLN A 159 -28.41 0.52 -20.86
N SER A 160 -28.72 1.13 -22.03
CA SER A 160 -29.08 2.55 -22.25
C SER A 160 -29.15 3.40 -20.98
N GLY A 161 -28.15 4.24 -20.75
CA GLY A 161 -28.04 5.00 -19.50
C GLY A 161 -27.52 6.41 -19.71
N GLN A 162 -27.99 7.29 -18.83
CA GLN A 162 -27.40 8.59 -18.58
C GLN A 162 -26.01 8.47 -17.93
N THR A 163 -25.29 9.58 -17.83
CA THR A 163 -23.93 9.66 -17.30
C THR A 163 -23.96 10.16 -15.85
N ALA A 164 -23.65 9.27 -14.90
CA ALA A 164 -23.52 9.61 -13.48
C ALA A 164 -22.05 9.71 -13.06
N LEU A 165 -21.27 10.56 -13.74
CA LEU A 165 -19.83 10.72 -13.58
C LEU A 165 -19.38 10.91 -12.12
N TRP A 166 -20.03 11.78 -11.36
CA TRP A 166 -19.64 12.11 -9.98
C TRP A 166 -19.92 10.98 -9.00
N ASP A 167 -21.12 10.41 -9.06
CA ASP A 167 -21.49 9.26 -8.22
C ASP A 167 -20.54 8.08 -8.46
N LYS A 168 -20.13 7.88 -9.71
CA LYS A 168 -19.32 6.73 -10.14
C LYS A 168 -17.84 6.94 -9.85
N SER A 169 -17.36 8.18 -9.95
CA SER A 169 -16.03 8.57 -9.49
C SER A 169 -15.88 8.40 -7.98
N GLU A 170 -16.88 8.82 -7.17
CA GLU A 170 -16.87 8.53 -5.73
C GLU A 170 -16.91 7.04 -5.44
N LYS A 171 -17.77 6.28 -6.14
CA LYS A 171 -17.85 4.83 -5.94
C LYS A 171 -16.50 4.16 -6.22
N ALA A 172 -15.82 4.54 -7.31
CA ALA A 172 -14.48 4.06 -7.61
C ALA A 172 -13.48 4.42 -6.50
N LEU A 173 -13.47 5.67 -6.04
CA LEU A 173 -12.65 6.14 -4.92
C LEU A 173 -12.88 5.32 -3.64
N THR A 174 -14.14 5.06 -3.31
CA THR A 174 -14.53 4.26 -2.15
C THR A 174 -14.09 2.81 -2.27
N LEU A 175 -14.16 2.23 -3.47
CA LEU A 175 -13.74 0.85 -3.71
C LEU A 175 -12.21 0.71 -3.69
N MET A 176 -11.49 1.70 -4.21
CA MET A 176 -10.03 1.79 -4.07
C MET A 176 -9.63 1.78 -2.59
N LYS A 177 -10.32 2.54 -1.72
CA LYS A 177 -10.07 2.50 -0.27
C LYS A 177 -10.31 1.12 0.33
N LYS A 178 -11.39 0.46 -0.08
CA LYS A 178 -11.79 -0.85 0.47
C LYS A 178 -10.85 -1.97 0.05
N ALA A 179 -10.35 -1.95 -1.19
CA ALA A 179 -9.37 -2.92 -1.68
C ALA A 179 -8.09 -2.94 -0.83
N GLU A 180 -7.82 -1.86 -0.10
CA GLU A 180 -6.65 -1.69 0.76
C GLU A 180 -6.94 -2.00 2.25
N LYS A 181 -8.21 -2.17 2.64
CA LYS A 181 -8.61 -2.50 4.02
C LYS A 181 -8.39 -3.99 4.31
N GLY A 182 -7.14 -4.35 4.57
CA GLY A 182 -6.72 -5.64 5.10
C GLY A 182 -5.52 -5.58 6.04
N LYS A 183 -4.99 -4.39 6.34
CA LYS A 183 -3.77 -4.19 7.14
C LYS A 183 -4.04 -3.19 8.27
N THR A 184 -3.55 -3.52 9.46
CA THR A 184 -3.70 -2.77 10.72
C THR A 184 -3.48 -1.26 10.55
N ASP A 185 -4.17 -0.46 11.37
CA ASP A 185 -4.27 1.01 11.31
C ASP A 185 -2.94 1.80 11.23
N GLN A 186 -1.79 1.16 11.52
CA GLN A 186 -0.45 1.77 11.39
C GLN A 186 0.27 1.48 10.06
N GLN A 187 -0.27 0.61 9.20
CA GLN A 187 0.30 0.23 7.89
C GLN A 187 -0.65 0.50 6.71
N VAL A 188 -1.73 1.25 6.94
CA VAL A 188 -2.76 1.50 5.92
C VAL A 188 -2.14 2.09 4.66
N GLY A 189 -2.10 1.27 3.61
CA GLY A 189 -2.04 1.69 2.22
C GLY A 189 -0.78 2.44 1.75
N LYS A 190 0.37 2.36 2.42
CA LYS A 190 1.62 2.92 1.82
C LYS A 190 2.39 1.91 0.99
N THR A 191 2.40 0.65 1.44
CA THR A 191 3.19 -0.39 0.79
C THR A 191 2.39 -1.65 0.47
N ASP A 192 2.79 -2.34 -0.59
CA ASP A 192 2.29 -3.67 -0.93
C ASP A 192 2.81 -4.74 0.06
N ASP A 193 2.49 -6.00 -0.18
CA ASP A 193 2.94 -7.14 0.66
C ASP A 193 4.45 -7.39 0.59
N LYS A 194 5.13 -6.85 -0.43
CA LYS A 194 6.57 -6.98 -0.65
C LYS A 194 7.36 -5.77 -0.12
N GLY A 195 6.68 -4.77 0.45
CA GLY A 195 7.29 -3.55 0.96
C GLY A 195 7.53 -2.46 -0.08
N ASN A 196 7.00 -2.62 -1.30
CA ASN A 196 7.07 -1.60 -2.35
C ASN A 196 6.07 -0.48 -2.06
N LEU A 197 6.40 0.75 -2.45
CA LEU A 197 5.48 1.88 -2.33
C LEU A 197 4.38 1.79 -3.39
N VAL A 198 3.14 2.03 -2.98
CA VAL A 198 1.99 2.00 -3.88
C VAL A 198 1.64 3.42 -4.32
N LEU A 199 1.66 3.67 -5.63
CA LEU A 199 1.11 4.84 -6.30
C LEU A 199 -0.31 4.51 -6.79
N ARG A 200 -1.31 5.29 -6.37
CA ARG A 200 -2.72 5.07 -6.72
C ARG A 200 -3.18 6.09 -7.73
N GLU A 201 -3.63 5.60 -8.88
CA GLU A 201 -4.08 6.41 -9.99
C GLU A 201 -5.55 6.08 -10.28
N LEU A 202 -6.46 7.04 -10.06
CA LEU A 202 -7.83 6.94 -10.52
C LEU A 202 -7.97 7.73 -11.82
N VAL A 203 -8.13 7.02 -12.93
CA VAL A 203 -8.34 7.58 -14.26
C VAL A 203 -9.79 7.38 -14.66
N VAL A 204 -10.54 8.46 -14.83
CA VAL A 204 -11.94 8.44 -15.25
C VAL A 204 -12.03 9.03 -16.65
N PHE A 205 -12.69 8.34 -17.58
CA PHE A 205 -12.92 8.80 -18.95
C PHE A 205 -14.42 8.97 -19.21
N THR A 206 -14.81 10.09 -19.81
CA THR A 206 -16.15 10.34 -20.36
C THR A 206 -16.07 11.14 -21.65
N ASP A 207 -17.06 10.92 -22.54
CA ASP A 207 -17.24 11.67 -23.78
C ASP A 207 -18.35 12.73 -23.69
N GLY A 208 -18.86 13.00 -22.48
CA GLY A 208 -20.04 13.84 -22.27
C GLY A 208 -20.13 14.47 -20.88
N GLU A 209 -21.26 15.12 -20.64
CA GLU A 209 -21.55 15.81 -19.39
C GLU A 209 -22.17 14.88 -18.35
N ASP A 210 -21.97 15.20 -17.08
CA ASP A 210 -22.73 14.58 -16.00
C ASP A 210 -24.19 15.06 -16.05
N ASN A 211 -25.13 14.12 -16.12
CA ASN A 211 -26.56 14.42 -16.20
C ASN A 211 -27.43 13.49 -15.34
N ALA A 212 -26.83 12.61 -14.55
CA ALA A 212 -27.53 11.68 -13.68
C ALA A 212 -26.90 11.48 -12.30
N SER A 213 -25.79 12.15 -11.98
CA SER A 213 -25.28 12.08 -10.61
C SER A 213 -26.21 12.79 -9.64
N LYS A 214 -26.34 12.21 -8.46
CA LYS A 214 -26.94 12.92 -7.31
C LYS A 214 -25.93 13.85 -6.67
N LEU A 215 -24.65 13.52 -6.81
CA LEU A 215 -23.54 14.33 -6.33
C LEU A 215 -23.26 15.48 -7.26
N THR A 216 -22.99 16.62 -6.66
CA THR A 216 -22.60 17.83 -7.36
C THR A 216 -21.09 17.87 -7.58
N LEU A 217 -20.65 18.62 -8.60
CA LEU A 217 -19.24 18.85 -8.87
C LEU A 217 -18.48 19.41 -7.63
N PRO A 218 -18.98 20.41 -6.87
CA PRO A 218 -18.33 20.87 -5.65
C PRO A 218 -18.14 19.78 -4.58
N GLU A 219 -19.11 18.88 -4.41
CA GLU A 219 -18.99 17.75 -3.47
C GLU A 219 -17.91 16.76 -3.92
N MET A 220 -17.84 16.47 -5.22
CA MET A 220 -16.78 15.63 -5.77
C MET A 220 -15.40 16.25 -5.57
N VAL A 221 -15.24 17.55 -5.85
CA VAL A 221 -14.00 18.30 -5.62
C VAL A 221 -13.59 18.23 -4.16
N HIS A 222 -14.53 18.45 -3.23
CA HIS A 222 -14.30 18.35 -1.80
C HIS A 222 -13.77 16.95 -1.40
N ARG A 223 -14.36 15.89 -1.96
CA ARG A 223 -13.94 14.50 -1.67
C ARG A 223 -12.55 14.17 -2.19
N VAL A 224 -12.22 14.60 -3.42
CA VAL A 224 -10.87 14.40 -3.99
C VAL A 224 -9.83 15.20 -3.21
N LYS A 225 -10.14 16.45 -2.85
CA LYS A 225 -9.23 17.32 -2.09
C LYS A 225 -8.92 16.77 -0.70
N ASN A 226 -9.93 16.23 -0.02
CA ASN A 226 -9.81 15.68 1.33
C ASN A 226 -9.54 14.17 1.33
N GLU A 227 -9.04 13.63 0.22
CA GLU A 227 -8.68 12.23 0.15
C GLU A 227 -7.40 11.95 0.94
N ASN A 228 -7.53 11.10 1.97
CA ASN A 228 -6.45 10.73 2.88
C ASN A 228 -5.70 9.45 2.46
N MET A 229 -6.03 8.85 1.32
CA MET A 229 -5.20 7.79 0.74
C MET A 229 -3.79 8.30 0.40
N PRO A 230 -2.73 7.65 0.90
CA PRO A 230 -1.36 7.97 0.52
C PRO A 230 -1.12 7.78 -0.98
N ASN A 231 -0.31 8.66 -1.58
CA ASN A 231 0.11 8.60 -2.98
C ASN A 231 -1.06 8.47 -3.97
N PHE A 232 -2.18 9.13 -3.68
CA PHE A 232 -3.37 9.11 -4.52
C PHE A 232 -3.39 10.28 -5.50
N HIS A 233 -3.74 9.98 -6.75
CA HIS A 233 -3.94 10.94 -7.82
C HIS A 233 -5.23 10.64 -8.58
N TYR A 234 -6.01 11.70 -8.82
CA TYR A 234 -7.24 11.69 -9.60
C TYR A 234 -7.00 12.32 -10.98
N LYS A 235 -7.41 11.65 -12.04
CA LYS A 235 -7.30 12.12 -13.41
C LYS A 235 -8.67 11.97 -14.07
N CYS A 236 -9.30 13.09 -14.42
CA CYS A 236 -10.58 13.10 -15.13
C CYS A 236 -10.35 13.52 -16.58
N MET A 237 -10.69 12.65 -17.52
CA MET A 237 -10.58 12.86 -18.96
C MET A 237 -11.98 13.14 -19.50
N VAL A 238 -12.16 14.33 -20.07
CA VAL A 238 -13.44 14.78 -20.63
C VAL A 238 -13.20 15.16 -22.09
N VAL A 239 -13.82 14.43 -23.01
CA VAL A 239 -13.60 14.61 -24.45
C VAL A 239 -14.93 14.96 -25.10
N GLY A 240 -14.99 16.00 -25.93
CA GLY A 240 -16.22 16.37 -26.67
C GLY A 240 -17.24 17.21 -25.91
N ALA A 241 -16.95 17.62 -24.67
CA ALA A 241 -17.81 18.48 -23.86
C ALA A 241 -17.05 19.72 -23.35
N PRO A 242 -16.66 20.66 -24.23
CA PRO A 242 -15.71 21.72 -23.89
C PRO A 242 -16.20 22.70 -22.82
N ILE A 243 -17.49 23.06 -22.82
CA ILE A 243 -18.07 23.98 -21.82
C ILE A 243 -18.05 23.32 -20.44
N PHE A 244 -18.50 22.07 -20.36
CA PHE A 244 -18.46 21.27 -19.15
C PHE A 244 -17.03 21.05 -18.65
N ALA A 245 -16.10 20.70 -19.55
CA ALA A 245 -14.70 20.51 -19.21
C ALA A 245 -14.06 21.77 -18.61
N ALA A 246 -14.31 22.95 -19.19
CA ALA A 246 -13.84 24.23 -18.65
C ALA A 246 -14.41 24.52 -17.25
N SER A 247 -15.67 24.16 -17.00
CA SER A 247 -16.28 24.26 -15.67
C SER A 247 -15.58 23.35 -14.65
N ILE A 248 -15.31 22.10 -15.01
CA ILE A 248 -14.61 21.15 -14.14
C ILE A 248 -13.18 21.61 -13.85
N GLU A 249 -12.44 22.04 -14.87
CA GLU A 249 -11.09 22.57 -14.75
C GLU A 249 -11.02 23.72 -13.73
N LYS A 250 -11.97 24.66 -13.82
CA LYS A 250 -12.07 25.77 -12.87
C LYS A 250 -12.28 25.31 -11.44
N HIS A 251 -13.14 24.31 -11.21
CA HIS A 251 -13.43 23.81 -9.86
C HIS A 251 -12.27 22.99 -9.27
N PHE A 252 -11.52 22.27 -10.11
CA PHE A 252 -10.35 21.50 -9.69
C PHE A 252 -9.05 22.32 -9.69
N GLN A 253 -9.10 23.61 -10.04
CA GLN A 253 -7.95 24.49 -10.02
C GLN A 253 -7.33 24.55 -8.60
N GLY A 254 -6.03 24.24 -8.51
CA GLY A 254 -5.29 24.23 -7.23
C GLY A 254 -5.44 22.94 -6.40
N VAL A 255 -6.21 21.95 -6.85
CA VAL A 255 -6.28 20.63 -6.19
C VAL A 255 -5.04 19.82 -6.60
N LYS A 256 -4.01 19.81 -5.75
CA LYS A 256 -2.67 19.20 -6.04
C LYS A 256 -2.69 17.76 -6.56
N ARG A 257 -3.64 16.96 -6.10
CA ARG A 257 -3.77 15.52 -6.42
C ARG A 257 -4.78 15.25 -7.53
N ALA A 258 -5.25 16.27 -8.23
CA ALA A 258 -6.20 16.14 -9.31
C ALA A 258 -5.67 16.76 -10.60
N GLN A 259 -6.01 16.15 -11.73
CA GLN A 259 -5.73 16.69 -13.05
C GLN A 259 -6.95 16.48 -13.94
N ILE A 260 -7.36 17.54 -14.62
CA ILE A 260 -8.41 17.48 -15.64
C ILE A 260 -7.74 17.53 -17.00
N ILE A 261 -8.12 16.61 -17.88
CA ILE A 261 -7.58 16.47 -19.22
C ILE A 261 -8.76 16.59 -20.18
N SER A 262 -8.86 17.74 -20.83
CA SER A 262 -9.95 18.04 -21.75
C SER A 262 -9.49 18.07 -23.20
N GLU A 263 -10.39 17.66 -24.10
CA GLU A 263 -10.27 17.87 -25.54
C GLU A 263 -11.64 18.27 -26.11
N ALA A 264 -11.64 19.10 -27.15
CA ALA A 264 -12.84 19.78 -27.63
C ALA A 264 -13.84 18.85 -28.35
N ASP A 265 -13.35 17.79 -29.01
CA ASP A 265 -14.13 16.91 -29.88
C ASP A 265 -13.85 15.43 -29.62
N CYS A 266 -14.73 14.55 -30.11
CA CYS A 266 -14.62 13.10 -30.00
C CYS A 266 -13.96 12.47 -31.24
N SER A 267 -13.01 13.15 -31.88
CA SER A 267 -12.19 12.54 -32.93
C SER A 267 -11.19 11.55 -32.34
N LEU A 268 -10.72 10.62 -33.15
CA LEU A 268 -9.64 9.69 -32.79
C LEU A 268 -8.37 10.42 -32.33
N ALA A 269 -8.04 11.55 -32.97
CA ALA A 269 -6.87 12.35 -32.63
C ALA A 269 -7.00 12.98 -31.24
N SER A 270 -8.16 13.56 -30.94
CA SER A 270 -8.46 14.16 -29.63
C SER A 270 -8.43 13.12 -28.51
N MET A 271 -9.14 11.99 -28.67
CA MET A 271 -9.07 10.90 -27.69
C MET A 271 -7.63 10.42 -27.48
N ARG A 272 -6.84 10.24 -28.55
CA ARG A 272 -5.43 9.85 -28.45
C ARG A 272 -4.59 10.87 -27.68
N ARG A 273 -4.77 12.17 -27.92
CA ARG A 273 -4.05 13.24 -27.19
C ARG A 273 -4.42 13.23 -25.71
N ALA A 274 -5.70 13.08 -25.37
CA ALA A 274 -6.14 12.96 -23.98
C ALA A 274 -5.43 11.78 -23.28
N PHE A 275 -5.44 10.60 -23.90
CA PHE A 275 -4.76 9.41 -23.37
C PHE A 275 -3.23 9.60 -23.26
N GLN A 276 -2.60 10.24 -24.25
CA GLN A 276 -1.17 10.55 -24.18
C GLN A 276 -0.84 11.49 -23.01
N ARG A 277 -1.66 12.52 -22.76
CA ARG A 277 -1.50 13.43 -21.61
C ARG A 277 -1.67 12.68 -20.28
N ALA A 278 -2.65 11.77 -20.21
CA ALA A 278 -2.85 10.94 -19.02
C ALA A 278 -1.66 10.01 -18.77
N ASN A 279 -1.16 9.34 -19.82
CA ASN A 279 0.01 8.46 -19.77
C ASN A 279 1.25 9.21 -19.27
N THR A 280 1.56 10.37 -19.87
CA THR A 280 2.69 11.22 -19.47
C THR A 280 2.57 11.65 -18.02
N ALA A 281 1.36 11.99 -17.56
CA ALA A 281 1.14 12.39 -16.18
C ALA A 281 1.36 11.23 -15.20
N ILE A 282 0.89 10.02 -15.49
CA ILE A 282 1.12 8.82 -14.66
C ILE A 282 2.63 8.53 -14.58
N GLN A 283 3.33 8.54 -15.72
CA GLN A 283 4.76 8.29 -15.77
C GLN A 283 5.55 9.34 -14.99
N LYS A 284 5.16 10.62 -15.11
CA LYS A 284 5.77 11.71 -14.35
C LYS A 284 5.57 11.51 -12.85
N THR A 285 4.34 11.26 -12.40
CA THR A 285 4.04 11.03 -10.97
C THR A 285 4.81 9.83 -10.42
N LYS A 286 4.89 8.73 -11.19
CA LYS A 286 5.70 7.56 -10.82
C LYS A 286 7.17 7.94 -10.66
N LYS A 287 7.72 8.65 -11.64
CA LYS A 287 9.12 9.09 -11.62
C LYS A 287 9.41 10.01 -10.44
N ASP A 288 8.56 11.00 -10.19
CA ASP A 288 8.71 11.94 -9.06
C ASP A 288 8.76 11.18 -7.71
N MET A 289 7.95 10.12 -7.57
CA MET A 289 8.01 9.23 -6.40
C MET A 289 9.29 8.39 -6.36
N GLU A 290 9.72 7.82 -7.49
CA GLU A 290 10.96 7.06 -7.59
C GLU A 290 12.19 7.91 -7.22
N ASP A 291 12.24 9.16 -7.70
CA ASP A 291 13.30 10.12 -7.42
C ASP A 291 13.32 10.50 -5.93
N THR A 292 12.14 10.73 -5.33
CA THR A 292 12.02 10.99 -3.88
C THR A 292 12.56 9.82 -3.03
N ILE A 293 12.34 8.57 -3.47
CA ILE A 293 12.90 7.39 -2.79
C ILE A 293 14.43 7.36 -2.90
N VAL A 294 14.97 7.67 -4.09
CA VAL A 294 16.43 7.69 -4.32
C VAL A 294 17.09 8.68 -3.38
N GLU A 295 16.60 9.92 -3.34
CA GLU A 295 17.17 10.98 -2.50
C GLU A 295 17.18 10.58 -1.02
N HIS A 296 16.06 10.08 -0.50
CA HIS A 296 15.98 9.66 0.90
C HIS A 296 16.80 8.42 1.21
N PHE A 297 16.90 7.48 0.27
CA PHE A 297 17.72 6.28 0.44
C PHE A 297 19.21 6.65 0.51
N ILE A 298 19.70 7.51 -0.40
CA ILE A 298 21.10 7.98 -0.42
C ILE A 298 21.44 8.70 0.88
N VAL A 299 20.65 9.70 1.28
CA VAL A 299 20.89 10.49 2.49
C VAL A 299 20.90 9.62 3.77
N THR A 300 20.06 8.58 3.82
CA THR A 300 19.98 7.71 4.99
C THR A 300 21.13 6.71 5.07
N VAL A 301 21.63 6.23 3.93
CA VAL A 301 22.82 5.37 3.87
C VAL A 301 24.06 6.16 4.28
N GLU A 302 24.22 7.41 3.80
CA GLU A 302 25.35 8.26 4.15
C GLU A 302 25.39 8.64 5.64
N LYS A 303 24.23 8.88 6.26
CA LYS A 303 24.17 9.23 7.71
C LYS A 303 24.36 8.03 8.65
N LYS A 304 24.13 6.79 8.19
CA LYS A 304 24.15 5.59 9.06
C LYS A 304 25.31 4.65 8.85
N VAL A 305 26.21 4.94 7.90
CA VAL A 305 27.49 4.26 7.77
C VAL A 305 28.59 5.19 8.28
N PRO A 306 28.92 5.17 9.58
CA PRO A 306 30.20 5.69 10.04
C PRO A 306 31.32 5.02 9.22
N LYS A 307 32.29 5.81 8.75
CA LYS A 307 33.53 5.27 8.20
C LYS A 307 34.17 4.36 9.26
N GLY A 308 33.96 3.05 9.15
CA GLY A 308 34.59 2.03 10.01
C GLY A 308 33.69 1.12 10.84
N SER A 309 32.35 1.17 10.80
CA SER A 309 31.51 0.29 11.63
C SER A 309 30.80 -0.83 10.86
N HIS A 310 30.95 -2.07 11.34
CA HIS A 310 30.26 -3.25 10.85
C HIS A 310 28.73 -3.12 10.95
N ALA A 311 28.06 -3.45 9.85
CA ALA A 311 26.65 -3.19 9.57
C ALA A 311 25.67 -3.90 10.52
N ALA A 312 24.75 -3.12 11.11
CA ALA A 312 23.47 -3.54 11.68
C ALA A 312 22.34 -2.72 11.01
N PRO A 313 21.06 -3.15 11.07
CA PRO A 313 20.13 -3.04 9.95
C PRO A 313 19.65 -1.61 9.71
N VAL A 314 20.18 -0.98 8.67
CA VAL A 314 19.84 0.38 8.21
C VAL A 314 18.39 0.45 7.67
N VAL A 315 17.83 -0.67 7.23
CA VAL A 315 16.65 -0.75 6.35
C VAL A 315 15.30 -0.48 7.05
N PRO A 316 14.97 -1.09 8.22
CA PRO A 316 13.69 -0.81 8.87
C PRO A 316 13.52 0.66 9.25
N ALA A 317 14.63 1.35 9.49
CA ALA A 317 14.65 2.75 9.84
C ALA A 317 14.55 3.70 8.63
N VAL A 318 15.10 3.32 7.47
CA VAL A 318 14.88 4.06 6.19
C VAL A 318 13.41 4.01 5.81
N ILE A 319 12.78 2.83 5.92
CA ILE A 319 11.36 2.61 5.63
C ILE A 319 10.49 3.50 6.54
N ARG A 320 10.78 3.55 7.86
CA ARG A 320 10.05 4.44 8.79
C ARG A 320 10.19 5.93 8.47
N GLN A 321 11.35 6.35 7.94
CA GLN A 321 11.61 7.77 7.64
C GLN A 321 10.95 8.20 6.33
N ILE A 322 10.99 7.37 5.28
CA ILE A 322 10.23 7.57 4.04
C ILE A 322 8.73 7.56 4.33
N GLN A 323 8.27 6.69 5.24
CA GLN A 323 6.87 6.64 5.69
C GLN A 323 6.38 7.96 6.32
N GLY A 324 7.26 8.76 6.93
CA GLY A 324 6.91 10.07 7.50
C GLY A 324 6.68 11.17 6.46
N ILE A 325 7.41 11.13 5.34
CA ILE A 325 7.46 12.23 4.36
C ILE A 325 6.35 12.11 3.31
N CYS A 326 6.00 10.89 2.88
CA CYS A 326 4.87 10.67 1.96
C CYS A 326 3.48 10.88 2.63
N GLY A 327 3.44 11.19 3.93
CA GLY A 327 2.22 11.60 4.66
C GLY A 327 2.20 13.11 4.83
N GLY A 328 1.79 13.85 3.80
CA GLY A 328 1.81 15.32 3.80
C GLY A 328 1.22 15.96 5.06
N GLY A 329 2.09 16.66 5.78
CA GLY A 329 1.80 17.70 6.76
C GLY A 329 3.03 18.61 6.82
N SER A 330 2.85 19.89 6.54
CA SER A 330 3.91 20.91 6.51
C SER A 330 4.81 20.87 7.75
N GLY A 331 6.11 20.96 7.55
CA GLY A 331 7.07 21.32 8.60
C GLY A 331 8.34 20.47 8.60
N LEU A 332 9.34 20.86 7.80
CA LEU A 332 10.75 20.55 8.08
C LEU A 332 11.67 21.49 7.29
N LEU A 333 11.51 22.78 7.55
CA LEU A 333 12.58 23.77 7.45
C LEU A 333 12.46 24.68 8.67
N ALA A 334 13.07 24.25 9.77
CA ALA A 334 13.41 25.10 10.90
C ALA A 334 14.73 24.59 11.49
N ASN A 335 15.80 25.22 11.01
CA ASN A 335 17.13 25.43 11.59
C ASN A 335 17.57 24.51 12.74
N PHE A 336 18.57 23.70 12.43
CA PHE A 336 19.67 23.41 13.36
C PHE A 336 20.47 24.71 13.53
N GLU A 337 20.12 25.52 14.53
CA GLU A 337 21.08 26.43 15.15
C GLU A 337 21.20 26.09 16.64
N ASP A 338 22.39 25.62 16.95
CA ASP A 338 22.99 25.51 18.25
C ASP A 338 23.13 26.90 18.90
N ARG A 339 22.59 27.07 20.12
CA ARG A 339 23.16 27.90 21.20
C ARG A 339 22.25 27.86 22.42
N GLY A 340 22.81 27.39 23.53
CA GLY A 340 22.14 27.34 24.82
C GLY A 340 21.90 28.72 25.45
N ARG A 341 20.88 28.79 26.30
CA ARG A 341 20.93 29.48 27.60
C ARG A 341 19.67 29.18 28.41
N SER A 342 19.91 28.82 29.66
CA SER A 342 19.08 29.00 30.85
C SER A 342 17.99 30.08 30.74
N GLN A 343 16.74 29.75 31.13
CA GLN A 343 16.11 30.35 32.31
C GLN A 343 14.73 29.73 32.65
N ASN A 344 14.51 29.69 33.96
CA ASN A 344 13.28 29.37 34.70
C ASN A 344 12.00 30.09 34.22
N ARG A 345 10.87 29.40 34.33
CA ARG A 345 9.63 29.74 35.09
C ARG A 345 8.49 28.86 34.58
N ASN A 346 7.97 27.95 35.40
CA ASN A 346 6.83 28.11 36.33
C ASN A 346 5.45 28.26 35.65
N GLN A 347 4.58 27.32 36.08
CA GLN A 347 3.11 27.38 36.17
C GLN A 347 2.28 27.26 34.87
N ALA A 348 1.51 26.16 34.77
CA ALA A 348 0.08 26.21 35.08
C ALA A 348 -0.52 24.80 35.18
N SER A 349 -1.29 24.60 36.24
CA SER A 349 -2.08 23.43 36.59
C SER A 349 -3.52 23.55 36.08
N ILE A 350 -4.19 22.40 35.85
CA ILE A 350 -5.54 22.02 36.34
C ILE A 350 -6.68 23.02 36.05
N THR A 351 -7.72 22.73 35.25
CA THR A 351 -9.06 22.11 35.53
C THR A 351 -9.95 22.54 34.35
N GLY A 352 -11.02 21.90 33.87
CA GLY A 352 -12.15 21.19 34.49
C GLY A 352 -13.44 21.58 33.74
N GLY A 353 -14.50 20.76 33.81
CA GLY A 353 -15.88 21.03 33.30
C GLY A 353 -16.25 20.20 32.06
N SER A 354 -17.03 19.11 32.05
CA SER A 354 -18.29 18.72 32.73
C SER A 354 -19.54 19.49 32.29
N GLY A 355 -20.57 18.71 31.85
CA GLY A 355 -21.97 19.11 31.63
C GLY A 355 -22.39 18.88 30.18
N GLY A 356 -23.17 17.84 29.82
CA GLY A 356 -24.60 17.65 30.15
C GLY A 356 -25.43 18.28 29.02
N GLY A 357 -26.49 17.73 28.43
CA GLY A 357 -27.37 16.59 28.64
C GLY A 357 -28.60 16.79 27.72
N GLY A 358 -29.42 15.76 27.53
CA GLY A 358 -30.73 15.83 26.86
C GLY A 358 -30.70 15.33 25.41
N GLY A 359 -31.58 14.48 24.91
CA GLY A 359 -32.85 13.97 25.45
C GLY A 359 -33.90 13.95 24.35
N SER A 360 -34.54 12.78 24.17
CA SER A 360 -35.82 12.52 23.49
C SER A 360 -35.93 12.30 21.97
N ARG A 361 -36.13 11.01 21.64
CA ARG A 361 -37.35 10.38 21.06
C ARG A 361 -38.03 11.06 19.84
N HIS A 362 -38.09 10.31 18.73
CA HIS A 362 -39.38 9.91 18.15
C HIS A 362 -39.23 8.64 17.29
N ALA A 363 -40.10 7.66 17.55
CA ALA A 363 -40.36 6.50 16.70
C ALA A 363 -41.68 6.74 15.98
N SER A 364 -41.77 6.35 14.70
CA SER A 364 -43.01 5.98 14.02
C SER A 364 -42.72 4.94 12.93
N ARG A 365 -43.33 3.77 13.08
CA ARG A 365 -43.50 2.72 12.06
C ARG A 365 -44.70 3.08 11.19
N THR A 366 -44.62 2.81 9.88
CA THR A 366 -45.77 2.23 9.15
C THR A 366 -45.33 1.43 7.93
N ARG A 367 -45.95 0.26 7.79
CA ARG A 367 -45.89 -0.67 6.64
C ARG A 367 -46.71 -0.12 5.47
N GLY A 368 -46.34 -0.48 4.25
CA GLY A 368 -47.18 -0.38 3.06
C GLY A 368 -46.71 -1.35 1.99
N ASN A 369 -47.52 -2.34 1.70
CA ASN A 369 -47.27 -3.48 0.81
C ASN A 369 -48.26 -3.34 -0.35
N SER A 370 -47.83 -3.40 -1.61
CA SER A 370 -48.75 -3.61 -2.73
C SER A 370 -48.01 -4.15 -3.96
N ARG A 371 -48.27 -5.43 -4.21
CA ARG A 371 -48.17 -6.10 -5.52
C ARG A 371 -49.24 -5.53 -6.44
N THR A 372 -48.92 -5.40 -7.72
CA THR A 372 -49.84 -5.76 -8.81
C THR A 372 -49.06 -6.32 -9.99
N ARG A 373 -49.50 -7.48 -10.43
CA ARG A 373 -49.29 -8.08 -11.75
C ARG A 373 -50.38 -7.54 -12.67
N SER A 374 -50.02 -7.32 -13.92
CA SER A 374 -50.87 -7.51 -15.11
C SER A 374 -49.93 -7.75 -16.28
#